data_AF-A0A0K1Q2R0-F1
#
_entry.id   AF-A0A0K1Q2R0-F1
#
_cell.length_a   1.000
_cell.length_b   1.000
_cell.length_c   1.000
_cell.angle_alpha   90.00
_cell.angle_beta   90.00
_cell.angle_gamma   90.00
#
_symmetry.space_group_name_H-M   'P 1'
#
loop_
_entity.id
_entity.type
_entity.pdbx_description
1 polymer ?
#
loop_
_entity_poly.entity_id
_entity_poly.type
_entity_poly.pdbx_seq_one_letter_code
_entity_poly.pdbx_strand_id
1 'polypeptide(L)'
;MAAVFAALPLVGPAFTMYASSVEFRVAIVGRTANGGRFTVPPISLAHAFPPSGRALLMGTEVFRRSTDVAVLRRHLDDVAKVACREHPGFAEFDVALTERTAKGVVESKGQATCAP
;
A
#
# COMPACT_ATOMS: atom_id res chain seq x y z
N MET A 1 -5.90 58.09 -36.13
CA MET A 1 -5.96 56.64 -36.42
C MET A 1 -5.38 55.92 -35.22
N ALA A 2 -6.22 55.34 -34.37
CA ALA A 2 -5.83 54.64 -33.15
C ALA A 2 -5.89 53.13 -33.39
N ALA A 3 -4.76 52.44 -33.26
CA ALA A 3 -4.69 50.98 -33.30
C ALA A 3 -4.75 50.46 -31.86
N VAL A 4 -5.90 49.90 -31.48
CA VAL A 4 -6.10 49.21 -30.20
C VAL A 4 -5.63 47.77 -30.40
N PHE A 5 -4.48 47.42 -29.82
CA PHE A 5 -4.01 46.04 -29.72
C PHE A 5 -4.78 45.34 -28.59
N ALA A 6 -5.73 44.48 -28.97
CA ALA A 6 -6.39 43.57 -28.04
C ALA A 6 -5.41 42.46 -27.63
N ALA A 7 -4.86 42.56 -26.43
CA ALA A 7 -4.15 41.46 -25.80
C ALA A 7 -5.16 40.39 -25.33
N LEU A 8 -5.25 39.29 -26.08
CA LEU A 8 -5.96 38.08 -25.63
C LEU A 8 -5.10 37.37 -24.57
N PRO A 9 -5.59 37.14 -23.35
CA PRO A 9 -4.90 36.28 -22.41
C PRO A 9 -4.93 34.84 -22.93
N LEU A 10 -3.74 34.26 -23.13
CA LEU A 10 -3.54 32.84 -23.35
C LEU A 10 -4.00 32.10 -22.08
N VAL A 11 -5.24 31.65 -22.05
CA VAL A 11 -5.72 30.68 -21.07
C VAL A 11 -5.09 29.35 -21.44
N GLY A 12 -3.91 29.07 -20.89
CA GLY A 12 -3.32 27.73 -20.94
C GLY A 12 -4.27 26.73 -20.28
N PRO A 13 -4.38 25.48 -20.76
CA PRO A 13 -5.20 24.48 -20.10
C PRO A 13 -4.65 24.27 -18.69
N ALA A 14 -5.42 24.71 -17.69
CA ALA A 14 -5.20 24.32 -16.31
C ALA A 14 -5.44 22.81 -16.24
N PHE A 15 -4.37 22.02 -16.36
CA PHE A 15 -4.40 20.60 -16.02
C PHE A 15 -4.72 20.52 -14.53
N THR A 16 -6.01 20.41 -14.20
CA THR A 16 -6.44 19.90 -12.91
C THR A 16 -5.96 18.46 -12.85
N MET A 17 -4.75 18.24 -12.36
CA MET A 17 -4.30 16.92 -11.95
C MET A 17 -5.23 16.50 -10.82
N TYR A 18 -6.32 15.81 -11.17
CA TYR A 18 -7.09 15.02 -10.23
C TYR A 18 -6.16 13.89 -9.77
N ALA A 19 -5.31 14.17 -8.79
CA ALA A 19 -4.60 13.16 -8.06
C ALA A 19 -5.66 12.36 -7.30
N SER A 20 -6.12 11.25 -7.90
CA SER A 20 -7.07 10.36 -7.25
C SER A 20 -6.38 9.75 -6.04
N SER A 21 -6.65 10.30 -4.86
CA SER A 21 -6.13 9.76 -3.62
C SER A 21 -6.87 8.46 -3.28
N VAL A 22 -6.14 7.43 -2.90
CA VAL A 22 -6.70 6.18 -2.37
C VAL A 22 -6.43 6.13 -0.86
N GLU A 23 -7.39 5.63 -0.11
CA GLU A 23 -7.16 5.28 1.30
C GLU A 23 -6.90 3.78 1.38
N PHE A 24 -5.84 3.36 2.06
CA PHE A 24 -5.45 1.96 2.10
C PHE A 24 -5.01 1.53 3.50
N ARG A 25 -5.19 0.25 3.82
CA ARG A 25 -4.65 -0.39 5.03
C ARG A 25 -4.09 -1.76 4.68
N VAL A 26 -3.18 -2.25 5.52
CA VAL A 26 -2.59 -3.58 5.40
C VAL A 26 -2.90 -4.38 6.65
N ALA A 27 -3.37 -5.61 6.48
CA ALA A 27 -3.50 -6.59 7.55
C ALA A 27 -2.59 -7.78 7.26
N ILE A 28 -1.84 -8.23 8.26
CA ILE A 28 -0.94 -9.39 8.15
C ILE A 28 -1.38 -10.41 9.19
N VAL A 29 -1.59 -11.64 8.75
CA VAL A 29 -2.03 -12.74 9.60
C VAL A 29 -1.07 -13.91 9.42
N GLY A 30 -0.40 -14.29 10.50
CA GLY A 30 0.40 -15.51 10.55
C GLY A 30 -0.45 -16.70 10.99
N ARG A 31 -0.17 -17.87 10.42
CA ARG A 31 -0.73 -19.16 10.85
C ARG A 31 0.37 -20.11 11.29
N THR A 32 0.22 -20.74 12.44
CA THR A 32 1.15 -21.78 12.93
C THR A 32 0.81 -23.13 12.31
N ALA A 33 1.74 -24.09 12.36
CA ALA A 33 1.51 -25.44 11.85
C ALA A 33 0.31 -26.15 12.53
N ASN A 34 -0.01 -25.77 13.77
CA ASN A 34 -1.16 -26.29 14.52
C ASN A 34 -2.47 -25.55 14.21
N GLY A 35 -2.48 -24.64 13.23
CA GLY A 35 -3.66 -23.87 12.83
C GLY A 35 -3.95 -22.64 13.68
N GLY A 36 -3.08 -22.28 14.63
CA GLY A 36 -3.21 -21.05 15.42
C GLY A 36 -3.04 -19.82 14.53
N ARG A 37 -3.92 -18.82 14.68
CA ARG A 37 -3.89 -17.58 13.88
C ARG A 37 -3.51 -16.39 14.74
N PHE A 38 -2.59 -15.57 14.25
CA PHE A 38 -2.09 -14.39 14.95
C PHE A 38 -1.99 -13.20 14.00
N THR A 39 -2.55 -12.07 14.40
CA THR A 39 -2.39 -10.82 13.66
C THR A 39 -1.05 -10.20 14.00
N VAL A 40 -0.27 -9.86 12.97
CA VAL A 40 1.02 -9.19 13.11
C VAL A 40 0.86 -7.76 12.63
N PRO A 41 1.25 -6.75 13.42
CA PRO A 41 1.14 -5.36 13.00
C PRO A 41 2.20 -5.06 11.92
N PRO A 42 1.85 -4.46 10.76
CA PRO A 42 2.81 -4.12 9.70
C PRO A 42 4.05 -3.36 10.16
N ILE A 43 3.93 -2.49 11.17
CA ILE A 43 5.07 -1.78 11.75
C ILE A 43 6.14 -2.72 12.32
N SER A 44 5.78 -3.91 12.82
CA SER A 44 6.75 -4.87 13.35
C SER A 44 7.57 -5.53 12.26
N LEU A 45 7.22 -5.38 10.97
CA LEU A 45 8.04 -5.84 9.85
C LEU A 45 8.85 -4.70 9.23
N ALA A 46 8.56 -3.44 9.56
CA ALA A 46 9.08 -2.29 8.84
C ALA A 46 10.62 -2.15 8.95
N HIS A 47 11.25 -2.69 10.02
CA HIS A 47 12.71 -2.71 10.17
C HIS A 47 13.39 -3.62 9.14
N ALA A 48 12.72 -4.69 8.71
CA ALA A 48 13.22 -5.69 7.75
C ALA A 48 13.16 -5.23 6.29
N PHE A 49 12.56 -4.06 6.01
CA PHE A 49 12.49 -3.47 4.68
C PHE A 49 13.55 -2.38 4.46
N PRO A 50 13.97 -2.16 3.20
CA PRO A 50 14.73 -0.97 2.84
C PRO A 50 13.93 0.31 3.15
N PRO A 51 14.59 1.47 3.28
CA PRO A 51 13.93 2.72 3.70
C PRO A 51 12.66 3.08 2.89
N SER A 52 12.66 2.81 1.59
CA SER A 52 11.51 3.03 0.70
C SER A 52 10.31 2.13 1.02
N GLY A 53 10.54 0.86 1.35
CA GLY A 53 9.50 -0.09 1.77
C GLY A 53 9.04 0.14 3.21
N ARG A 54 9.95 0.59 4.09
CA ARG A 54 9.65 0.91 5.49
C ARG A 54 8.58 1.99 5.61
N ALA A 55 8.73 3.08 4.84
CA ALA A 55 7.76 4.18 4.83
C ALA A 55 6.36 3.76 4.35
N LEU A 56 6.28 2.71 3.51
CA LEU A 56 5.03 2.18 3.01
C LEU A 56 4.30 1.30 4.03
N LEU A 57 5.00 0.62 4.94
CA LEU A 57 4.38 -0.26 5.94
C LEU A 57 4.05 0.47 7.25
N MET A 58 4.83 1.50 7.61
CA MET A 58 4.63 2.25 8.84
C MET A 58 3.23 2.90 8.88
N GLY A 59 2.43 2.58 9.89
CA GLY A 59 1.13 3.19 10.11
C GLY A 59 0.02 2.67 9.19
N THR A 60 0.23 1.55 8.50
CA THR A 60 -0.78 0.92 7.62
C THR A 60 -1.76 0.00 8.35
N GLU A 61 -1.62 -0.13 9.67
CA GLU A 61 -2.60 -0.75 10.56
C GLU A 61 -3.98 -0.06 10.44
N VAL A 62 -3.96 1.24 10.14
CA VAL A 62 -5.13 2.10 9.92
C VAL A 62 -5.16 2.60 8.48
N PHE A 63 -6.32 3.08 8.03
CA PHE A 63 -6.45 3.65 6.69
C PHE A 63 -5.56 4.89 6.54
N ARG A 64 -4.65 4.81 5.57
CA ARG A 64 -3.69 5.84 5.18
C ARG A 64 -4.06 6.37 3.81
N ARG A 65 -3.94 7.67 3.58
CA ARG A 65 -4.12 8.25 2.24
C ARG A 65 -2.79 8.22 1.47
N SER A 66 -2.81 7.78 0.21
CA SER A 66 -1.69 7.86 -0.72
C SER A 66 -2.19 8.20 -2.13
N THR A 67 -1.31 8.72 -2.96
CA THR A 67 -1.53 8.92 -4.40
C THR A 67 -1.16 7.69 -5.22
N ASP A 68 -0.35 6.77 -4.66
CA ASP A 68 0.03 5.51 -5.30
C ASP A 68 0.14 4.37 -4.26
N VAL A 69 -0.45 3.23 -4.60
CA VAL A 69 -0.40 1.95 -3.85
C VAL A 69 -0.07 0.77 -4.76
N ALA A 70 0.15 1.00 -6.06
CA ALA A 70 0.41 -0.06 -7.04
C ALA A 70 1.69 -0.84 -6.72
N VAL A 71 2.72 -0.15 -6.19
CA VAL A 71 3.95 -0.80 -5.73
C VAL A 71 3.65 -1.78 -4.60
N LEU A 72 2.93 -1.35 -3.56
CA LEU A 72 2.58 -2.22 -2.44
C LEU A 72 1.73 -3.41 -2.89
N ARG A 73 0.75 -3.18 -3.78
CA ARG A 73 -0.09 -4.23 -4.35
C ARG A 73 0.71 -5.31 -5.08
N ARG A 74 1.75 -4.92 -5.83
CA ARG A 74 2.61 -5.87 -6.56
C ARG A 74 3.53 -6.68 -5.65
N HIS A 75 3.80 -6.21 -4.44
CA HIS A 75 4.79 -6.80 -3.53
C HIS A 75 4.17 -7.41 -2.27
N LEU A 76 2.85 -7.70 -2.26
CA LEU A 76 2.20 -8.31 -1.10
C LEU A 76 2.80 -9.69 -0.75
N ASP A 77 3.14 -10.50 -1.76
CA ASP A 77 3.81 -11.78 -1.54
C ASP A 77 5.21 -11.61 -0.96
N ASP A 78 5.93 -10.56 -1.34
CA ASP A 78 7.25 -10.26 -0.78
C ASP A 78 7.13 -9.80 0.67
N VAL A 79 6.05 -9.11 1.04
CA VAL A 79 5.73 -8.81 2.44
C VAL A 79 5.48 -10.08 3.23
N ALA A 80 4.73 -11.04 2.68
CA ALA A 80 4.50 -12.33 3.32
C ALA A 80 5.82 -13.12 3.50
N LYS A 81 6.70 -13.11 2.49
CA LYS A 81 8.03 -13.76 2.58
C LYS A 81 8.93 -13.10 3.64
N VAL A 82 8.90 -11.78 3.76
CA VAL A 82 9.62 -11.07 4.82
C VAL A 82 9.06 -11.46 6.19
N ALA A 83 7.74 -11.53 6.33
CA ALA A 83 7.10 -11.96 7.58
C ALA A 83 7.55 -13.37 8.01
N CYS A 84 7.66 -14.31 7.06
CA CYS A 84 8.22 -15.64 7.33
C CYS A 84 9.65 -15.61 7.89
N ARG A 85 10.50 -14.68 7.42
CA ARG A 85 11.88 -14.56 7.91
C ARG A 85 11.97 -13.95 9.29
N GLU A 86 11.12 -12.97 9.59
CA GLU A 86 11.13 -12.25 10.87
C GLU A 86 10.42 -13.01 12.00
N HIS A 87 9.52 -13.94 11.67
CA HIS A 87 8.75 -14.71 12.63
C HIS A 87 8.91 -16.22 12.41
N PRO A 88 10.09 -16.79 12.76
CA PRO A 88 10.28 -18.23 12.73
C PRO A 88 9.33 -18.90 13.74
N GLY A 89 8.53 -19.86 13.28
CA GLY A 89 7.49 -20.54 14.07
C GLY A 89 6.09 -20.48 13.46
N PHE A 90 5.89 -19.63 12.47
CA PHE A 90 4.71 -19.66 11.62
C PHE A 90 4.95 -20.56 10.40
N ALA A 91 3.91 -21.28 9.98
CA ALA A 91 3.91 -22.09 8.77
C ALA A 91 3.54 -21.25 7.53
N GLU A 92 2.80 -20.17 7.72
CA GLU A 92 2.24 -19.40 6.63
C GLU A 92 1.91 -17.96 7.07
N PHE A 93 2.00 -17.03 6.12
CA PHE A 93 1.51 -15.66 6.29
C PHE A 93 0.57 -15.27 5.15
N ASP A 94 -0.55 -14.64 5.52
CA ASP A 94 -1.46 -13.93 4.63
C ASP A 94 -1.29 -12.42 4.81
N VAL A 95 -1.26 -11.69 3.70
CA VAL A 95 -1.21 -10.22 3.67
C VAL A 95 -2.40 -9.72 2.86
N ALA A 96 -3.24 -8.90 3.47
CA ALA A 96 -4.38 -8.28 2.81
C ALA A 96 -4.19 -6.77 2.73
N LEU A 97 -4.27 -6.23 1.52
CA LEU A 97 -4.34 -4.81 1.23
C LEU A 97 -5.80 -4.44 0.96
N THR A 98 -6.39 -3.63 1.83
CA THR A 98 -7.73 -3.06 1.60
C THR A 98 -7.58 -1.63 1.10
N GLU A 99 -8.17 -1.32 -0.04
CA GLU A 99 -8.17 -0.01 -0.68
C GLU A 99 -9.59 0.56 -0.74
N ARG A 100 -9.75 1.83 -0.42
CA ARG A 100 -10.99 2.61 -0.54
C ARG A 100 -10.75 3.71 -1.57
N THR A 101 -11.47 3.60 -2.67
CA THR A 101 -11.46 4.57 -3.77
C THR A 101 -12.84 5.22 -3.90
N ALA A 102 -12.96 6.28 -4.70
CA ALA A 102 -14.25 6.85 -5.06
C ALA A 102 -15.18 5.84 -5.78
N LYS A 103 -14.64 4.75 -6.34
CA LYS A 103 -15.39 3.71 -7.04
C LYS A 103 -15.82 2.55 -6.12
N GLY A 104 -15.37 2.52 -4.87
CA GLY A 104 -15.65 1.46 -3.91
C GLY A 104 -14.41 0.88 -3.23
N VAL A 105 -14.59 -0.27 -2.59
CA VAL A 105 -13.56 -1.00 -1.84
C VAL A 105 -12.97 -2.10 -2.71
N VAL A 106 -11.65 -2.16 -2.78
CA VAL A 106 -10.89 -3.21 -3.48
C VAL A 106 -10.02 -3.92 -2.45
N GLU A 107 -10.01 -5.26 -2.47
CA GLU A 107 -9.13 -6.05 -1.62
C GLU A 107 -8.15 -6.83 -2.50
N SER A 108 -6.86 -6.71 -2.20
CA SER A 108 -5.78 -7.49 -2.82
C SER A 108 -5.11 -8.34 -1.76
N LYS A 109 -4.65 -9.53 -2.12
CA LYS A 109 -4.03 -10.48 -1.19
C LYS A 109 -2.67 -10.91 -1.71
N GLY A 110 -1.75 -11.15 -0.79
CA GLY A 110 -0.51 -11.87 -1.01
C GLY A 110 -0.34 -12.92 0.09
N GLN A 111 0.42 -13.95 -0.20
CA GLN A 111 0.55 -15.11 0.68
C GLN A 111 1.93 -15.75 0.52
N ALA A 112 2.48 -16.27 1.61
CA ALA A 112 3.69 -17.07 1.58
C ALA A 112 3.61 -18.21 2.59
N THR A 113 3.99 -19.41 2.13
CA THR A 113 4.30 -20.54 3.01
C THR A 113 5.74 -20.39 3.49
N CYS A 114 5.95 -20.49 4.79
CA CYS A 114 7.28 -20.39 5.37
C CYS A 114 8.02 -21.73 5.20
N ALA A 115 9.32 -21.66 4.93
CA ALA A 115 10.15 -22.85 4.94
C ALA A 115 10.17 -23.44 6.36
N PRO A 116 10.19 -24.78 6.50
CA PRO A 116 10.26 -25.46 7.80
C PRO A 116 11.56 -25.15 8.56
#